data_AF-A0A412J8G4-F1
#
_entry.id   AF-A0A412J8G4-F1
#
_cell.length_a   1.000
_cell.length_b   1.000
_cell.length_c   1.000
_cell.angle_alpha   90.00
_cell.angle_beta   90.00
_cell.angle_gamma   90.00
#
_symmetry.space_group_name_H-M   'P 1'
#
loop_
_entity.id
_entity.type
_entity.pdbx_description
1 polymer ?
#
loop_
_entity_poly.entity_id
_entity_poly.type
_entity_poly.pdbx_seq_one_letter_code
_entity_poly.pdbx_strand_id
1 'polypeptide(L)'
;MADHFLGALKEIERRAQNNILVFSDVLSERLDVIAQSMISKPLSDNDYLKLAELYYKKFSKEKNKQGMLFCLLRMQQIVFLKEHTDKQTDDIKLEFSEEIDAITKAFLSRKRNYYQNSLRNIFQRFILLDTLAYVLLLMLFVLLFHIPFKVAFILLVLAWIVVLVYAKQKGVPYFYDLRIQTLSQEVDSTFLQVDQGIFTKVE
;
A
#
# COMPACT_ATOMS: atom_id res chain seq x y z
N MET A 1 8.36 -23.35 -0.83
CA MET A 1 7.56 -22.24 -0.28
C MET A 1 6.38 -22.85 0.43
N ALA A 2 6.16 -22.52 1.69
CA ALA A 2 5.11 -23.14 2.48
C ALA A 2 4.09 -22.07 2.88
N ASP A 3 2.91 -22.16 2.28
CA ASP A 3 1.72 -21.42 2.68
C ASP A 3 1.21 -21.96 4.02
N HIS A 4 1.93 -21.63 5.09
CA HIS A 4 1.77 -22.25 6.41
C HIS A 4 0.39 -21.96 7.02
N PHE A 5 -0.24 -20.85 6.64
CA PHE A 5 -1.49 -20.37 7.23
C PHE A 5 -2.67 -20.40 6.25
N LEU A 6 -2.41 -20.45 4.94
CA LEU A 6 -3.42 -20.36 3.89
C LEU A 6 -4.52 -21.40 4.02
N GLY A 7 -4.19 -22.64 4.41
CA GLY A 7 -5.18 -23.69 4.65
C GLY A 7 -6.20 -23.32 5.74
N ALA A 8 -5.71 -22.79 6.87
CA ALA A 8 -6.56 -22.36 7.97
C ALA A 8 -7.42 -21.13 7.61
N LEU A 9 -6.84 -20.19 6.86
CA LEU A 9 -7.54 -19.00 6.36
C LEU A 9 -8.63 -19.35 5.34
N LYS A 10 -8.36 -20.28 4.41
CA LYS A 10 -9.36 -20.80 3.46
C LYS A 10 -10.51 -21.51 4.15
N GLU A 11 -10.24 -22.21 5.25
CA GLU A 11 -11.30 -22.85 6.04
C GLU A 11 -12.22 -21.82 6.72
N ILE A 12 -11.68 -20.69 7.19
CA ILE A 12 -12.52 -19.55 7.63
C ILE A 12 -13.35 -19.01 6.48
N GLU A 13 -12.75 -18.78 5.30
CA GLU A 13 -13.46 -18.30 4.12
C GLU A 13 -14.65 -19.20 3.76
N ARG A 14 -14.43 -20.52 3.72
CA ARG A 14 -15.46 -21.53 3.42
C ARG A 14 -16.61 -21.48 4.43
N ARG A 15 -16.30 -21.36 5.72
CA ARG A 15 -17.32 -21.24 6.79
C ARG A 15 -18.07 -19.91 6.73
N ALA A 16 -17.41 -18.83 6.33
CA ALA A 16 -18.04 -17.54 6.14
C ALA A 16 -19.00 -17.53 4.95
N GLN A 17 -18.72 -18.28 3.89
CA GLN A 17 -19.60 -18.42 2.72
C GLN A 17 -20.84 -19.29 3.01
N ASN A 18 -20.68 -20.32 3.84
CA ASN A 18 -21.77 -21.26 4.15
C ASN A 18 -22.74 -20.74 5.22
N ASN A 19 -22.36 -19.73 6.01
CA ASN A 19 -23.24 -19.12 7.00
C ASN A 19 -23.93 -17.88 6.42
N ILE A 20 -25.27 -17.88 6.46
CA ILE A 20 -26.13 -16.76 6.01
C ILE A 20 -25.86 -15.46 6.78
N LEU A 21 -25.29 -15.56 7.98
CA LEU A 21 -24.79 -14.45 8.78
C LEU A 21 -23.35 -14.12 8.39
N VAL A 22 -23.20 -13.05 7.62
CA VAL A 22 -21.99 -12.23 7.44
C VAL A 22 -21.00 -12.42 8.60
N PHE A 23 -19.77 -12.90 8.28
CA PHE A 23 -18.59 -13.00 9.17
C PHE A 23 -18.94 -12.92 10.67
N SER A 24 -19.48 -14.00 11.24
CA SER A 24 -19.96 -14.01 12.63
C SER A 24 -18.86 -13.65 13.62
N ASP A 25 -19.23 -13.22 14.84
CA ASP A 25 -18.25 -12.81 15.86
C ASP A 25 -17.28 -13.96 16.19
N VAL A 26 -17.77 -15.20 16.14
CA VAL A 26 -16.97 -16.43 16.28
C VAL A 26 -15.94 -16.59 15.15
N LEU A 27 -16.27 -16.22 13.91
CA LEU A 27 -15.33 -16.26 12.79
C LEU A 27 -14.31 -15.12 12.89
N SER A 28 -14.71 -13.94 13.37
CA SER A 28 -13.80 -12.83 13.66
C SER A 28 -12.76 -13.22 14.71
N GLU A 29 -13.20 -13.81 15.83
CA GLU A 29 -12.29 -14.25 16.89
C GLU A 29 -11.31 -15.32 16.40
N ARG A 30 -11.79 -16.30 15.62
CA ARG A 30 -10.92 -17.33 15.00
C ARG A 30 -9.92 -16.73 14.02
N LEU A 31 -10.33 -15.71 13.26
CA LEU A 31 -9.43 -14.97 12.37
C LEU A 31 -8.34 -14.28 13.17
N ASP A 32 -8.69 -13.60 14.26
CA ASP A 32 -7.75 -12.90 15.12
C ASP A 32 -6.77 -13.88 15.79
N VAL A 33 -7.22 -15.06 16.23
CA VAL A 33 -6.33 -16.12 16.76
C VAL A 33 -5.31 -16.59 15.72
N ILE A 34 -5.73 -16.79 14.46
CA ILE A 34 -4.79 -17.16 13.39
C ILE A 34 -3.83 -16.00 13.11
N ALA A 35 -4.32 -14.77 13.03
CA ALA A 35 -3.50 -13.59 12.83
C ALA A 35 -2.45 -13.43 13.94
N GLN A 36 -2.81 -13.63 15.21
CA GLN A 36 -1.85 -13.64 16.32
C GLN A 36 -0.76 -14.70 16.12
N SER A 37 -1.12 -15.88 15.63
CA SER A 37 -0.16 -16.95 15.38
C SER A 37 0.79 -16.68 14.21
N MET A 38 0.49 -15.69 13.37
CA MET A 38 1.29 -15.23 12.21
C MET A 38 2.29 -14.14 12.59
N ILE A 39 2.12 -13.49 13.75
CA ILE A 39 3.02 -12.41 14.20
C ILE A 39 4.45 -12.96 14.33
N SER A 40 5.41 -12.22 13.77
CA SER A 40 6.85 -12.53 13.81
C SER A 40 7.25 -13.87 13.16
N LYS A 41 6.39 -14.46 12.33
CA LYS A 41 6.71 -15.65 11.53
C LYS A 41 6.93 -15.27 10.07
N PRO A 42 7.72 -16.07 9.32
CA PRO A 42 7.80 -15.91 7.87
C PRO A 42 6.41 -16.18 7.28
N LEU A 43 6.00 -15.32 6.36
CA LEU A 43 4.70 -15.37 5.71
C LEU A 43 4.89 -15.37 4.20
N SER A 44 4.11 -16.20 3.50
CA SER A 44 4.01 -16.07 2.06
C SER A 44 3.13 -14.88 1.68
N ASP A 45 3.32 -14.37 0.47
CA ASP A 45 2.41 -13.36 -0.09
C ASP A 45 0.96 -13.85 -0.11
N ASN A 46 0.72 -15.13 -0.40
CA ASN A 46 -0.61 -15.75 -0.36
C ASN A 46 -1.21 -15.78 1.06
N ASP A 47 -0.42 -16.12 2.07
CA ASP A 47 -0.86 -16.10 3.48
C ASP A 47 -1.36 -14.70 3.86
N TYR A 48 -0.55 -13.67 3.57
CA TYR A 48 -0.92 -12.29 3.89
C TYR A 48 -2.10 -11.78 3.05
N LEU A 49 -2.11 -12.03 1.73
CA LEU A 49 -3.18 -11.58 0.85
C LEU A 49 -4.53 -12.17 1.27
N LYS A 50 -4.56 -13.46 1.66
CA LYS A 50 -5.78 -14.07 2.16
C LYS A 50 -6.18 -13.51 3.52
N LEU A 51 -5.24 -13.28 4.43
CA LEU A 51 -5.50 -12.64 5.72
C LEU A 51 -6.15 -11.25 5.53
N ALA A 52 -5.56 -10.40 4.68
CA ALA A 52 -6.06 -9.07 4.38
C ALA A 52 -7.45 -9.11 3.70
N GLU A 53 -7.73 -10.11 2.86
CA GLU A 53 -9.06 -10.32 2.29
C GLU A 53 -10.12 -10.61 3.35
N LEU A 54 -9.79 -11.44 4.35
CA LEU A 54 -10.70 -11.78 5.45
C LEU A 54 -10.90 -10.60 6.41
N TYR A 55 -9.85 -9.84 6.72
CA TYR A 55 -9.98 -8.60 7.49
C TYR A 55 -10.79 -7.54 6.73
N TYR A 56 -10.65 -7.44 5.41
CA TYR A 56 -11.53 -6.59 4.61
C TYR A 56 -13.01 -6.96 4.80
N LYS A 57 -13.33 -8.26 4.79
CA LYS A 57 -14.70 -8.77 5.02
C LYS A 57 -15.17 -8.47 6.45
N LYS A 58 -14.31 -8.64 7.46
CA LYS A 58 -14.56 -8.24 8.87
C LYS A 58 -14.87 -6.74 8.98
N PHE A 59 -14.00 -5.87 8.47
CA PHE A 59 -14.21 -4.41 8.49
C PHE A 59 -15.45 -3.98 7.70
N SER A 60 -15.79 -4.68 6.62
CA SER A 60 -17.04 -4.42 5.89
C SER A 60 -18.28 -4.66 6.74
N LYS A 61 -18.27 -5.67 7.62
CA LYS A 61 -19.36 -5.92 8.58
C LYS A 61 -19.42 -4.80 9.64
N GLU A 62 -18.26 -4.39 10.14
CA GLU A 62 -18.10 -3.32 11.12
C GLU A 62 -18.35 -1.91 10.53
N LYS A 63 -18.59 -1.82 9.22
CA LYS A 63 -18.73 -0.56 8.46
C LYS A 63 -17.49 0.34 8.54
N ASN A 64 -16.33 -0.24 8.84
CA ASN A 64 -15.05 0.45 8.92
C ASN A 64 -14.43 0.63 7.53
N LYS A 65 -14.75 1.76 6.89
CA LYS A 65 -14.26 2.07 5.53
C LYS A 65 -12.74 2.28 5.47
N GLN A 66 -12.13 2.80 6.54
CA GLN A 66 -10.68 3.06 6.57
C GLN A 66 -9.89 1.75 6.66
N GLY A 67 -10.30 0.82 7.52
CA GLY A 67 -9.73 -0.53 7.59
C GLY A 67 -9.89 -1.30 6.27
N MET A 68 -11.05 -1.20 5.63
CA MET A 68 -11.26 -1.78 4.29
C MET A 68 -10.29 -1.21 3.25
N LEU A 69 -10.09 0.12 3.24
CA LEU A 69 -9.18 0.78 2.31
C LEU A 69 -7.73 0.41 2.59
N PHE A 70 -7.35 0.30 3.87
CA PHE A 70 -6.04 -0.18 4.29
C PHE A 70 -5.73 -1.56 3.71
N CYS A 71 -6.62 -2.54 3.93
CA CYS A 71 -6.46 -3.89 3.40
C CYS A 71 -6.32 -3.88 1.87
N LEU A 72 -7.17 -3.15 1.16
CA LEU A 72 -7.09 -3.07 -0.30
C LEU A 72 -5.78 -2.46 -0.80
N LEU A 73 -5.31 -1.38 -0.18
CA LEU A 73 -4.06 -0.74 -0.56
C LEU A 73 -2.86 -1.68 -0.34
N ARG A 74 -2.80 -2.35 0.82
CA ARG A 74 -1.74 -3.33 1.11
C ARG A 74 -1.76 -4.53 0.17
N MET A 75 -2.94 -5.10 -0.09
CA MET A 75 -3.07 -6.20 -1.05
C MET A 75 -2.59 -5.79 -2.44
N GLN A 76 -3.01 -4.62 -2.92
CA GLN A 76 -2.60 -4.12 -4.24
C GLN A 76 -1.11 -3.75 -4.30
N GLN A 77 -0.53 -3.27 -3.18
CA GLN A 77 0.91 -3.05 -3.06
C GLN A 77 1.69 -4.35 -3.23
N ILE A 78 1.26 -5.45 -2.59
CA ILE A 78 1.93 -6.75 -2.71
C ILE A 78 1.83 -7.30 -4.13
N VAL A 79 0.65 -7.21 -4.76
CA VAL A 79 0.49 -7.62 -6.16
C VAL A 79 1.42 -6.82 -7.06
N PHE A 80 1.52 -5.50 -6.85
CA PHE A 80 2.42 -4.65 -7.60
C PHE A 80 3.90 -5.03 -7.40
N LEU A 81 4.32 -5.30 -6.16
CA LEU A 81 5.68 -5.74 -5.84
C LEU A 81 6.01 -7.10 -6.46
N LYS A 82 5.06 -8.03 -6.50
CA LYS A 82 5.22 -9.32 -7.17
C LYS A 82 5.48 -9.15 -8.68
N GLU A 83 4.81 -8.20 -9.31
CA GLU A 83 5.00 -7.86 -10.75
C GLU A 83 6.30 -7.07 -11.02
N HIS A 84 6.87 -6.43 -9.99
CA HIS A 84 8.05 -5.55 -10.10
C HIS A 84 9.12 -5.98 -9.11
N THR A 85 9.82 -7.08 -9.43
CA THR A 85 10.86 -7.66 -8.57
C THR A 85 12.01 -6.69 -8.27
N ASP A 86 12.27 -5.72 -9.16
CA ASP A 86 13.25 -4.64 -8.95
C ASP A 86 12.92 -3.71 -7.77
N LYS A 87 11.67 -3.77 -7.28
CA LYS A 87 11.17 -2.97 -6.15
C LYS A 87 10.96 -3.78 -4.89
N GLN A 88 11.24 -5.08 -4.92
CA GLN A 88 11.26 -5.90 -3.72
C GLN A 88 12.56 -5.62 -2.98
N THR A 89 12.44 -4.91 -1.86
CA THR A 89 13.55 -4.53 -0.99
C THR A 89 13.57 -5.42 0.25
N ASP A 90 14.73 -5.57 0.88
CA ASP A 90 14.94 -6.49 2.02
C ASP A 90 14.12 -6.13 3.28
N ASP A 91 13.53 -4.93 3.31
CA ASP A 91 12.59 -4.46 4.33
C ASP A 91 11.18 -5.07 4.21
N ILE A 92 10.87 -5.75 3.10
CA ILE A 92 9.61 -6.47 2.89
C ILE A 92 9.84 -7.94 3.24
N LYS A 93 9.40 -8.35 4.42
CA LYS A 93 9.55 -9.71 4.94
C LYS A 93 8.43 -10.65 4.46
N LEU A 94 8.34 -10.87 3.16
CA LEU A 94 7.42 -11.82 2.52
C LEU A 94 8.16 -12.81 1.63
N GLU A 95 7.70 -14.06 1.66
CA GLU A 95 8.07 -15.06 0.65
C GLU A 95 7.12 -14.95 -0.54
N PHE A 96 7.59 -14.38 -1.65
CA PHE A 96 6.79 -14.22 -2.86
C PHE A 96 6.67 -15.53 -3.63
N SER A 97 5.45 -16.04 -3.76
CA SER A 97 5.12 -17.23 -4.56
C SER A 97 5.24 -17.04 -6.06
N GLU A 98 5.10 -18.13 -6.83
CA GLU A 98 4.98 -18.03 -8.29
C GLU A 98 3.59 -17.50 -8.67
N GLU A 99 2.53 -18.02 -8.06
CA GLU A 99 1.15 -17.66 -8.37
C GLU A 99 0.37 -17.17 -7.14
N ILE A 100 -0.46 -16.16 -7.37
CA ILE A 100 -1.43 -15.70 -6.37
C ILE A 100 -2.63 -16.63 -6.38
N ASP A 101 -3.15 -16.97 -5.19
CA ASP A 101 -4.39 -17.71 -5.02
C ASP A 101 -5.53 -17.17 -5.91
N ALA A 102 -6.14 -18.05 -6.70
CA ALA A 102 -7.11 -17.68 -7.72
C ALA A 102 -8.33 -16.93 -7.15
N ILE A 103 -8.78 -17.29 -5.93
CA ILE A 103 -9.93 -16.65 -5.29
C ILE A 103 -9.56 -15.22 -4.89
N THR A 104 -8.38 -15.01 -4.30
CA THR A 104 -7.92 -13.68 -3.92
C THR A 104 -7.63 -12.81 -5.14
N LYS A 105 -7.09 -13.37 -6.22
CA LYS A 105 -6.94 -12.68 -7.51
C LYS A 105 -8.29 -12.24 -8.08
N ALA A 106 -9.31 -13.10 -8.04
CA ALA A 106 -10.68 -12.78 -8.46
C ALA A 106 -11.38 -11.77 -7.54
N PHE A 107 -11.03 -11.73 -6.25
CA PHE A 107 -11.48 -10.69 -5.34
C PHE A 107 -10.89 -9.33 -5.74
N LEU A 108 -9.58 -9.25 -5.97
CA LEU A 108 -8.89 -8.02 -6.33
C LEU A 108 -9.28 -7.49 -7.71
N SER A 109 -9.49 -8.35 -8.70
CA SER A 109 -9.89 -7.93 -10.06
C SER A 109 -11.25 -7.21 -10.09
N ARG A 110 -12.13 -7.51 -9.12
CA ARG A 110 -13.43 -6.83 -8.95
C ARG A 110 -13.31 -5.49 -8.23
N LYS A 111 -12.14 -5.14 -7.68
CA LYS A 111 -11.91 -3.90 -6.94
C LYS A 111 -11.21 -2.88 -7.82
N ARG A 112 -11.56 -1.60 -7.61
CA ARG A 112 -10.84 -0.50 -8.25
C ARG A 112 -9.36 -0.53 -7.82
N ASN A 113 -8.46 -0.25 -8.76
CA ASN A 113 -7.03 -0.14 -8.46
C ASN A 113 -6.74 1.16 -7.68
N TYR A 114 -6.91 1.13 -6.37
CA TYR A 114 -6.69 2.28 -5.48
C TYR A 114 -5.21 2.58 -5.30
N TYR A 115 -4.35 1.55 -5.32
CA TYR A 115 -2.91 1.71 -5.17
C TYR A 115 -2.32 2.56 -6.29
N GLN A 116 -2.42 2.11 -7.55
CA GLN A 116 -1.88 2.86 -8.68
C GLN A 116 -2.53 4.23 -8.84
N ASN A 117 -3.85 4.33 -8.58
CA ASN A 117 -4.52 5.63 -8.57
C ASN A 117 -3.98 6.56 -7.49
N SER A 118 -3.66 6.04 -6.31
CA SER A 118 -3.10 6.83 -5.21
C SER A 118 -1.69 7.31 -5.55
N LEU A 119 -0.81 6.43 -6.04
CA LEU A 119 0.53 6.81 -6.49
C LEU A 119 0.47 7.90 -7.58
N ARG A 120 -0.39 7.70 -8.58
CA ARG A 120 -0.58 8.68 -9.67
C ARG A 120 -1.09 10.01 -9.15
N ASN A 121 -2.09 10.01 -8.27
CA ASN A 121 -2.65 11.25 -7.71
C ASN A 121 -1.64 12.02 -6.87
N ILE A 122 -0.81 11.32 -6.07
CA ILE A 122 0.28 11.93 -5.32
C ILE A 122 1.28 12.59 -6.28
N PHE A 123 1.72 11.84 -7.30
CA PHE A 123 2.69 12.36 -8.26
C PHE A 123 2.16 13.54 -9.08
N GLN A 124 0.89 13.49 -9.51
CA GLN A 124 0.24 14.60 -10.23
C GLN A 124 0.15 15.88 -9.39
N ARG A 125 -0.21 15.76 -8.11
CA ARG A 125 -0.24 16.91 -7.18
C ARG A 125 1.16 17.48 -6.96
N PHE A 126 2.17 16.61 -6.84
CA PHE A 126 3.55 17.03 -6.73
C PHE A 126 4.00 17.83 -7.95
N ILE A 127 3.78 17.31 -9.18
CA ILE A 127 4.12 18.01 -10.43
C ILE A 127 3.45 19.40 -10.48
N LEU A 128 2.18 19.50 -10.08
CA LEU A 128 1.47 20.77 -10.08
C LEU A 128 2.13 21.80 -9.15
N LEU A 129 2.42 21.41 -7.91
CA LEU A 129 3.07 22.28 -6.93
C LEU A 129 4.49 22.68 -7.35
N ASP A 130 5.25 21.73 -7.87
CA ASP A 130 6.62 21.94 -8.35
C ASP A 130 6.65 22.87 -9.57
N THR A 131 5.70 22.72 -10.49
CA THR A 131 5.54 23.64 -11.63
C THR A 131 5.18 25.06 -11.17
N LEU A 132 4.32 25.20 -10.16
CA LEU A 132 4.01 26.52 -9.58
C LEU A 132 5.24 27.15 -8.93
N ALA A 133 5.99 26.37 -8.15
CA ALA A 133 7.25 26.81 -7.53
C ALA A 133 8.28 27.24 -8.58
N TYR A 134 8.41 26.48 -9.67
CA TYR A 134 9.26 26.82 -10.81
C TYR A 134 8.92 28.18 -11.41
N VAL A 135 7.63 28.44 -11.68
CA VAL A 135 7.18 29.72 -12.27
C VAL A 135 7.46 30.89 -11.32
N LEU A 136 7.22 30.72 -10.02
CA LEU A 136 7.52 31.74 -9.01
C LEU A 136 9.01 32.01 -8.89
N LEU A 137 9.85 30.97 -8.86
CA LEU A 137 11.31 31.10 -8.81
C LEU A 137 11.87 31.76 -10.08
N LEU A 138 11.34 31.43 -11.26
CA LEU A 138 11.75 32.05 -12.52
C LEU A 138 11.46 33.55 -12.52
N MET A 139 10.26 33.96 -12.08
CA MET A 139 9.92 35.38 -11.94
C MET A 139 10.86 36.08 -10.95
N LEU A 140 11.17 35.44 -9.82
CA LEU A 140 12.04 35.99 -8.80
C LEU A 140 13.49 36.15 -9.32
N PHE A 141 14.03 35.17 -10.04
CA PHE A 141 15.38 35.25 -10.61
C PHE A 141 15.54 36.35 -11.66
N VAL A 142 14.52 36.54 -12.50
CA VAL A 142 14.55 37.55 -13.56
C VAL A 142 14.30 38.95 -13.02
N LEU A 143 13.31 39.12 -12.13
CA LEU A 143 12.89 40.45 -11.66
C LEU A 143 13.75 40.96 -10.49
N LEU A 144 14.06 40.10 -9.51
CA LEU A 144 14.76 40.52 -8.29
C LEU A 144 16.27 40.47 -8.47
N PHE A 145 16.78 39.34 -8.97
CA PHE A 145 18.22 39.12 -9.14
C PHE A 145 18.77 39.58 -10.49
N HIS A 146 17.89 40.08 -11.39
CA HIS A 146 18.27 40.60 -12.70
C HIS A 146 19.10 39.58 -13.54
N ILE A 147 18.89 38.28 -13.32
CA ILE A 147 19.57 37.23 -14.07
C ILE A 147 18.96 37.17 -15.48
N PRO A 148 19.79 37.07 -16.54
CA PRO A 148 19.27 36.92 -17.90
C PRO A 148 18.31 35.72 -18.00
N PHE A 149 17.13 35.96 -18.58
CA PHE A 149 16.05 34.97 -18.67
C PHE A 149 16.52 33.59 -19.15
N LYS A 150 17.35 33.56 -20.21
CA LYS A 150 17.87 32.31 -20.79
C LYS A 150 18.69 31.49 -19.78
N VAL A 151 19.51 32.15 -18.97
CA VAL A 151 20.35 31.50 -17.96
C VAL A 151 19.50 30.95 -16.82
N ALA A 152 18.58 31.78 -16.30
CA ALA A 152 17.66 31.37 -15.24
C ALA A 152 16.76 30.19 -15.67
N PHE A 153 16.24 30.25 -16.89
CA PHE A 153 15.40 29.20 -17.46
C PHE A 153 16.13 27.86 -17.56
N ILE A 154 17.32 27.82 -18.16
CA ILE A 154 18.09 26.56 -18.29
C ILE A 154 18.43 25.99 -16.91
N LEU A 155 18.88 26.82 -15.97
CA LEU A 155 19.24 26.39 -14.63
C LEU A 155 18.03 25.78 -13.90
N LEU A 156 16.87 26.45 -13.95
CA LEU A 156 15.67 25.97 -13.28
C LEU A 156 15.11 24.70 -13.94
N VAL A 157 15.21 24.55 -15.27
CA VAL A 157 14.79 23.30 -15.94
C VAL A 157 15.63 22.11 -15.49
N LEU A 158 16.96 22.30 -15.38
CA LEU A 158 17.83 21.24 -14.86
C LEU A 158 17.48 20.88 -13.41
N ALA A 159 17.28 21.89 -12.55
CA ALA A 159 16.85 21.68 -11.17
C ALA A 159 15.50 20.95 -11.10
N TRP A 160 14.53 21.34 -11.93
CA TRP A 160 13.21 20.73 -12.02
C TRP A 160 13.28 19.24 -12.39
N ILE A 161 14.10 18.86 -13.38
CA ILE A 161 14.31 17.45 -13.75
C ILE A 161 14.86 16.65 -12.57
N VAL A 162 15.85 17.18 -11.86
CA VAL A 162 16.45 16.52 -10.68
C VAL A 162 15.39 16.33 -9.59
N VAL A 163 14.60 17.36 -9.30
CA VAL A 163 13.52 17.31 -8.32
C VAL A 163 12.46 16.28 -8.70
N LEU A 164 12.06 16.20 -9.97
CA LEU A 164 11.11 15.21 -10.44
C LEU A 164 11.60 13.76 -10.29
N VAL A 165 12.86 13.49 -10.62
CA VAL A 165 13.46 12.15 -10.44
C VAL A 165 13.47 11.79 -8.96
N TYR A 166 13.92 12.71 -8.10
CA TYR A 166 13.94 12.52 -6.65
C TYR A 166 12.55 12.29 -6.08
N ALA A 167 11.56 13.09 -6.50
CA ALA A 167 10.19 12.98 -6.03
C ALA A 167 9.54 11.66 -6.45
N LYS A 168 9.81 11.17 -7.66
CA LYS A 168 9.32 9.87 -8.11
C LYS A 168 9.92 8.72 -7.29
N GLN A 169 11.21 8.80 -6.97
CA GLN A 169 11.93 7.74 -6.26
C GLN A 169 11.63 7.72 -4.76
N LYS A 170 11.61 8.88 -4.10
CA LYS A 170 11.46 8.98 -2.63
C LYS A 170 10.18 9.66 -2.17
N GLY A 171 9.74 10.69 -2.88
CA GLY A 171 8.56 11.46 -2.50
C GLY A 171 7.26 10.66 -2.61
N VAL A 172 7.04 9.98 -3.73
CA VAL A 172 5.82 9.19 -3.95
C VAL A 172 5.67 8.05 -2.92
N PRO A 173 6.71 7.22 -2.66
CA PRO A 173 6.67 6.24 -1.58
C PRO A 173 6.39 6.88 -0.21
N TYR A 174 7.10 7.95 0.15
CA TYR A 174 6.91 8.63 1.44
C TYR A 174 5.46 9.08 1.68
N PHE A 175 4.83 9.75 0.71
CA PHE A 175 3.44 10.20 0.86
C PHE A 175 2.44 9.02 0.86
N TYR A 176 2.77 7.93 0.17
CA TYR A 176 1.98 6.72 0.21
C TYR A 176 2.04 6.10 1.62
N ASP A 177 3.23 5.99 2.22
CA ASP A 177 3.42 5.44 3.56
C ASP A 177 2.73 6.29 4.63
N LEU A 178 2.79 7.62 4.52
CA LEU A 178 2.05 8.53 5.40
C LEU A 178 0.54 8.27 5.35
N ARG A 179 0.01 7.98 4.15
CA ARG A 179 -1.40 7.63 3.98
C ARG A 179 -1.73 6.28 4.61
N ILE A 180 -0.85 5.29 4.45
CA ILE A 180 -0.99 3.98 5.11
C ILE A 180 -0.98 4.13 6.63
N GLN A 181 -0.06 4.94 7.18
CA GLN A 181 0.01 5.23 8.61
C GLN A 181 -1.23 5.95 9.13
N THR A 182 -1.83 6.84 8.33
CA THR A 182 -3.10 7.50 8.71
C THR A 182 -4.23 6.46 8.78
N LEU A 183 -4.29 5.55 7.79
CA LEU A 183 -5.31 4.51 7.76
C LEU A 183 -5.11 3.45 8.86
N SER A 184 -3.87 3.17 9.27
CA SER A 184 -3.56 2.16 10.29
C SER A 184 -4.11 2.48 11.68
N GLN A 185 -4.43 3.75 11.95
CA GLN A 185 -5.05 4.14 13.23
C GLN A 185 -6.43 3.51 13.45
N GLU A 186 -7.09 3.12 12.37
CA GLU A 186 -8.46 2.60 12.35
C GLU A 186 -8.47 1.09 12.05
N VAL A 187 -7.31 0.42 12.14
CA VAL A 187 -7.14 -1.00 11.84
C VAL A 187 -7.05 -1.79 13.15
N ASP A 188 -7.63 -2.99 13.15
CA ASP A 188 -7.49 -3.97 14.23
C ASP A 188 -6.03 -4.16 14.64
N SER A 189 -5.73 -4.07 15.93
CA SER A 189 -4.37 -4.11 16.45
C SER A 189 -3.65 -5.43 16.16
N THR A 190 -4.38 -6.53 16.00
CA THR A 190 -3.84 -7.84 15.65
C THR A 190 -3.36 -7.85 14.21
N PHE A 191 -4.22 -7.40 13.28
CA PHE A 191 -3.85 -7.32 11.86
C PHE A 191 -2.70 -6.34 11.64
N LEU A 192 -2.70 -5.21 12.36
CA LEU A 192 -1.65 -4.21 12.27
C LEU A 192 -0.28 -4.75 12.71
N GLN A 193 -0.23 -5.59 13.75
CA GLN A 193 1.02 -6.23 14.18
C GLN A 193 1.58 -7.19 13.13
N VAL A 194 0.72 -7.95 12.45
CA VAL A 194 1.14 -8.79 11.32
C VAL A 194 1.67 -7.92 10.18
N ASP A 195 0.97 -6.85 9.83
CA ASP A 195 1.38 -5.91 8.78
C ASP A 195 2.76 -5.28 9.07
N GLN A 196 2.98 -4.82 10.30
CA GLN A 196 4.26 -4.25 10.73
C GLN A 196 5.40 -5.26 10.77
N GLY A 197 5.08 -6.54 11.00
CA GLY A 197 6.06 -7.63 10.90
C GLY A 197 6.56 -7.86 9.47
N ILE A 198 5.73 -7.54 8.47
CA ILE A 198 6.05 -7.66 7.05
C ILE A 198 6.71 -6.39 6.51
N PHE A 199 6.07 -5.25 6.74
CA PHE A 199 6.53 -3.96 6.28
C PHE A 199 7.23 -3.28 7.45
N THR A 200 8.52 -3.55 7.63
CA THR A 200 9.29 -2.82 8.64
C THR A 200 9.29 -1.34 8.28
N LYS A 201 8.93 -0.48 9.26
CA LYS A 201 9.12 0.96 9.09
C LYS A 201 10.60 1.20 8.80
N VAL A 202 10.88 1.87 7.70
CA VAL A 202 12.13 2.62 7.55
C VAL A 202 12.05 3.71 8.62
N GLU A 203 12.79 3.55 9.72
CA GLU A 203 13.06 4.62 10.69
C GLU A 203 13.75 5.81 10.01
#